data_AF-A0A229HAB2-F1
#
_entry.id   AF-A0A229HAB2-F1
#
_cell.length_a   1.000
_cell.length_b   1.000
_cell.length_c   1.000
_cell.angle_alpha   90.00
_cell.angle_beta   90.00
_cell.angle_gamma   90.00
#
_symmetry.space_group_name_H-M   'P 1'
#
loop_
_entity.id
_entity.type
_entity.pdbx_description
1 polymer ?
#
loop_
_entity_poly.entity_id
_entity_poly.type
_entity_poly.pdbx_seq_one_letter_code
_entity_poly.pdbx_strand_id
1 'polypeptide(L)'
;MTVDDVDVCAIEKTIARAVVKRTALPPYEELCELHEALVKHIKALMPLAEKLVGRLNRGTVDWYQKRSRLDLIPHELRQGLGSGLLSADWHVRSLGYTCQFLLDNSGVTSDARSMT
;
A
#
# COMPACT_ATOMS: atom_id res chain seq x y z
N MET A 1 16.81 -11.61 -0.70
CA MET A 1 15.75 -11.16 0.21
C MET A 1 14.81 -12.32 0.42
N THR A 2 14.90 -12.98 1.58
CA THR A 2 13.97 -14.03 2.00
C THR A 2 12.63 -13.39 2.38
N VAL A 3 11.56 -14.14 2.19
CA VAL A 3 10.16 -13.69 2.19
C VAL A 3 9.58 -13.58 3.62
N ASP A 4 10.44 -13.65 4.64
CA ASP A 4 10.08 -13.96 6.03
C ASP A 4 10.08 -12.76 6.99
N ASP A 5 10.15 -11.52 6.50
CA ASP A 5 10.19 -10.35 7.40
C ASP A 5 9.32 -9.18 6.91
N VAL A 6 8.21 -9.51 6.22
CA VAL A 6 7.15 -8.53 5.98
C VAL A 6 6.31 -8.46 7.25
N ASP A 7 6.59 -7.47 8.10
CA ASP A 7 5.79 -7.20 9.30
C ASP A 7 4.39 -6.71 8.90
N VAL A 8 3.48 -7.66 8.71
CA VAL A 8 2.09 -7.40 8.33
C VAL A 8 1.39 -6.53 9.38
N CYS A 9 1.70 -6.70 10.67
CA CYS A 9 1.09 -5.89 11.73
C CYS A 9 1.50 -4.42 11.63
N ALA A 10 2.79 -4.14 11.35
CA ALA A 10 3.25 -2.77 11.12
C ALA A 10 2.64 -2.17 9.84
N ILE A 11 2.48 -2.96 8.78
CA ILE A 11 1.82 -2.52 7.54
C ILE A 11 0.37 -2.16 7.81
N GLU A 12 -0.41 -3.04 8.44
CA GLU A 12 -1.83 -2.80 8.78
C GLU A 12 -1.99 -1.56 9.66
N LYS A 13 -1.13 -1.38 10.68
CA LYS A 13 -1.11 -0.17 11.51
C LYS A 13 -0.84 1.09 10.69
N THR A 14 0.12 1.03 9.76
CA THR A 14 0.48 2.16 8.90
C THR A 14 -0.68 2.51 7.96
N ILE A 15 -1.32 1.49 7.35
CA ILE A 15 -2.52 1.67 6.52
C ILE A 15 -3.64 2.31 7.34
N ALA A 16 -3.95 1.77 8.51
CA ALA A 16 -5.02 2.29 9.38
C ALA A 16 -4.79 3.77 9.72
N ARG A 17 -3.55 4.15 10.06
CA ARG A 17 -3.18 5.54 10.31
C ARG A 17 -3.34 6.43 9.08
N ALA A 18 -3.04 5.91 7.89
CA ALA A 18 -3.12 6.66 6.64
C ALA A 18 -4.57 6.88 6.19
N VAL A 19 -5.43 5.86 6.29
CA VAL A 19 -6.81 5.92 5.72
C VAL A 19 -7.85 6.50 6.68
N VAL A 20 -7.55 6.59 7.98
CA VAL A 20 -8.49 7.08 8.99
C VAL A 20 -9.07 8.44 8.62
N LYS A 21 -10.39 8.59 8.74
CA LYS A 21 -11.05 9.89 8.57
C LYS A 21 -10.78 10.75 9.80
N ARG A 22 -10.00 11.81 9.62
CA ARG A 22 -9.69 12.80 10.65
C ARG A 22 -10.55 14.05 10.44
N THR A 23 -10.96 14.68 11.54
CA THR A 23 -11.70 15.95 11.54
C THR A 23 -10.79 17.15 11.25
N ALA A 24 -9.50 17.04 11.57
CA ALA A 24 -8.46 18.01 11.25
C ALA A 24 -7.33 17.34 10.45
N LEU A 25 -6.68 18.12 9.58
CA LEU A 25 -5.51 17.65 8.85
C LEU A 25 -4.34 17.45 9.81
N PRO A 26 -3.57 16.35 9.68
CA PRO A 26 -2.37 16.17 10.47
C PRO A 26 -1.30 17.21 10.14
N PRO A 27 -0.32 17.40 11.04
CA PRO A 27 0.88 18.15 10.74
C PRO A 27 1.60 17.59 9.51
N TYR A 28 2.25 18.46 8.74
CA TYR A 28 2.98 18.05 7.54
C TYR A 28 4.09 17.03 7.83
N GLU A 29 4.76 17.16 8.97
CA GLU A 29 5.79 16.21 9.41
C GLU A 29 5.23 14.78 9.58
N GLU A 30 4.03 14.64 10.16
CA GLU A 30 3.38 13.33 10.28
C GLU A 30 3.03 12.76 8.90
N LEU A 31 2.66 13.60 7.94
CA LEU A 31 2.41 13.17 6.55
C LEU A 31 3.69 12.70 5.86
N CYS A 32 4.83 13.34 6.11
CA CYS A 32 6.14 12.90 5.64
C CYS A 32 6.49 11.52 6.20
N GLU A 33 6.37 11.33 7.52
CA GLU A 33 6.63 10.04 8.17
C GLU A 33 5.72 8.93 7.61
N LEU A 34 4.42 9.21 7.47
CA LEU A 34 3.47 8.25 6.92
C LEU A 34 3.80 7.91 5.46
N HIS A 35 4.15 8.92 4.65
CA HIS A 35 4.56 8.71 3.28
C HIS A 35 5.79 7.82 3.18
N GLU A 36 6.85 8.10 3.94
CA GLU A 36 8.07 7.28 3.92
C GLU A 36 7.79 5.82 4.34
N ALA A 37 7.01 5.63 5.40
CA ALA A 37 6.60 4.30 5.85
C ALA A 37 5.79 3.55 4.78
N LEU A 38 4.80 4.21 4.16
CA LEU A 38 3.99 3.62 3.09
C LEU A 38 4.83 3.27 1.87
N VAL A 39 5.74 4.14 1.43
CA VAL A 39 6.62 3.87 0.29
C VAL A 39 7.52 2.66 0.57
N LYS A 40 8.06 2.54 1.79
CA LYS A 40 8.84 1.37 2.21
C LYS A 40 8.01 0.08 2.11
N HIS A 41 6.79 0.10 2.65
CA HIS A 41 5.89 -1.06 2.64
C HIS A 41 5.44 -1.44 1.23
N ILE A 42 5.11 -0.45 0.38
CA ILE A 42 4.75 -0.66 -1.03
C ILE A 42 5.90 -1.35 -1.77
N LYS A 43 7.15 -0.88 -1.61
CA LYS A 43 8.32 -1.51 -2.23
C LYS A 43 8.53 -2.96 -1.79
N ALA A 44 8.20 -3.29 -0.53
CA ALA A 44 8.29 -4.65 -0.01
C ALA A 44 7.19 -5.57 -0.56
N LEU A 45 5.94 -5.06 -0.65
CA LEU A 45 4.79 -5.85 -1.08
C LEU A 45 4.68 -6.01 -2.61
N MET A 46 5.19 -5.04 -3.37
CA MET A 46 5.07 -5.02 -4.83
C MET A 46 5.53 -6.32 -5.52
N PRO A 47 6.73 -6.88 -5.26
CA PRO A 47 7.15 -8.12 -5.90
C PRO A 47 6.28 -9.33 -5.52
N LEU A 48 5.69 -9.33 -4.31
CA LEU A 48 4.79 -10.40 -3.85
C LEU A 48 3.45 -10.33 -4.60
N ALA A 49 2.88 -9.13 -4.67
CA ALA A 49 1.63 -8.90 -5.39
C ALA A 49 1.77 -9.18 -6.89
N GLU A 50 2.86 -8.74 -7.52
CA GLU A 50 3.15 -9.05 -8.92
C GLU A 50 3.22 -10.56 -9.19
N LYS A 51 3.89 -11.30 -8.31
CA LYS A 51 4.02 -12.76 -8.42
C LYS A 51 2.67 -13.46 -8.32
N LEU A 52 1.79 -13.02 -7.41
CA LEU A 52 0.50 -13.65 -7.18
C LEU A 52 -0.52 -13.28 -8.26
N VAL A 53 -0.59 -11.99 -8.64
CA VAL A 53 -1.41 -11.52 -9.77
C VAL A 53 -0.95 -12.15 -11.09
N GLY A 54 0.35 -12.35 -11.27
CA GLY A 54 0.92 -13.03 -12.44
C GLY A 54 0.50 -14.49 -12.60
N ARG A 55 -0.01 -15.13 -11.54
CA ARG A 55 -0.55 -16.51 -11.56
C ARG A 55 -2.04 -16.57 -11.90
N LEU A 56 -2.76 -15.45 -11.87
CA LEU A 56 -4.16 -15.42 -12.27
C LEU A 56 -4.27 -15.74 -13.77
N ASN A 57 -5.42 -16.29 -14.17
CA ASN A 57 -5.65 -16.64 -15.57
C ASN A 57 -5.64 -15.37 -16.44
N ARG A 58 -4.70 -15.34 -17.39
CA ARG A 58 -4.56 -14.24 -18.35
C ARG A 58 -5.82 -14.16 -19.22
N GLY A 59 -6.30 -12.95 -19.46
CA GLY A 59 -7.52 -12.72 -20.24
C GLY A 59 -8.80 -12.63 -19.41
N THR A 60 -8.72 -12.82 -18.08
CA THR A 60 -9.84 -12.51 -17.18
C THR A 60 -9.88 -11.02 -16.83
N VAL A 61 -11.09 -10.51 -16.56
CA VAL A 61 -11.29 -9.12 -16.12
C VAL A 61 -10.51 -8.84 -14.83
N ASP A 62 -10.49 -9.79 -13.88
CA ASP A 62 -9.74 -9.65 -12.62
C ASP A 62 -8.23 -9.48 -12.86
N TRP A 63 -7.65 -10.26 -13.79
CA TRP A 63 -6.25 -10.10 -14.17
C TRP A 63 -5.97 -8.72 -14.77
N TYR A 64 -6.79 -8.25 -15.71
CA TYR A 64 -6.59 -6.92 -16.32
C TYR A 64 -6.70 -5.79 -15.32
N GLN A 65 -7.70 -5.82 -14.43
CA GLN A 65 -7.90 -4.80 -13.41
C GLN A 65 -6.71 -4.73 -12.44
N LYS A 66 -6.30 -5.88 -11.89
CA LYS A 66 -5.18 -5.96 -10.94
C LYS A 66 -3.86 -5.59 -11.60
N ARG A 67 -3.62 -6.04 -12.83
CA ARG A 67 -2.41 -5.71 -13.59
C ARG A 67 -2.33 -4.22 -13.89
N SER A 68 -3.42 -3.63 -14.36
CA SER A 68 -3.49 -2.19 -14.64
C SER A 68 -3.22 -1.38 -13.38
N ARG A 69 -3.76 -1.81 -12.22
CA ARG A 69 -3.49 -1.16 -10.94
C ARG A 69 -2.02 -1.26 -10.55
N LEU A 70 -1.38 -2.42 -10.69
CA LEU A 70 0.06 -2.60 -10.43
C LEU A 70 0.92 -1.69 -11.32
N ASP A 71 0.58 -1.56 -12.61
CA ASP A 71 1.32 -0.73 -13.56
C ASP A 71 1.23 0.77 -13.24
N LEU A 72 0.20 1.21 -12.49
CA LEU A 72 0.03 2.61 -12.06
C LEU A 72 0.83 2.97 -10.80
N ILE A 73 1.17 1.99 -9.95
CA ILE A 73 1.86 2.24 -8.66
C ILE A 73 3.20 2.98 -8.84
N PRO A 74 4.07 2.63 -9.80
CA PRO A 74 5.31 3.37 -10.00
C PRO A 74 5.09 4.84 -10.36
N HIS A 75 3.96 5.16 -11.03
CA HIS A 75 3.62 6.54 -11.34
C HIS A 75 3.17 7.29 -10.09
N GLU A 76 2.30 6.68 -9.28
CA GLU A 76 1.87 7.24 -7.99
C GLU A 76 3.07 7.56 -7.08
N LEU A 77 4.02 6.61 -6.94
CA LEU A 77 5.23 6.79 -6.13
C LEU A 77 6.14 7.94 -6.60
N ARG A 78 6.03 8.37 -7.86
CA ARG A 78 6.82 9.51 -8.39
C ARG A 78 6.17 10.87 -8.15
N GLN A 79 4.87 10.91 -7.83
CA GLN A 79 4.16 12.18 -7.65
C GLN A 79 4.58 12.90 -6.36
N GLY A 80 4.96 12.15 -5.32
CA GLY A 80 5.31 12.69 -4.01
C GLY A 80 4.15 13.41 -3.32
N LEU A 81 4.41 14.03 -2.17
CA LEU A 81 3.38 14.67 -1.33
C LEU A 81 2.69 15.91 -1.95
N GLY A 82 3.17 16.39 -3.10
CA GLY A 82 2.66 17.61 -3.72
C GLY A 82 3.04 18.88 -2.95
N SER A 83 2.44 20.01 -3.34
CA SER A 83 2.83 21.36 -2.90
C SER A 83 2.05 21.91 -1.70
N GLY A 84 1.07 21.18 -1.17
CA GLY A 84 0.18 21.67 -0.11
C GLY A 84 -0.31 20.57 0.83
N LEU A 85 -0.72 20.97 2.04
CA LEU A 85 -1.11 20.05 3.13
C LEU A 85 -2.28 19.14 2.75
N LEU A 86 -3.27 19.67 2.05
CA LEU A 86 -4.42 18.88 1.59
C LEU A 86 -4.02 17.85 0.52
N SER A 87 -3.13 18.25 -0.41
CA SER A 87 -2.59 17.34 -1.42
C SER A 87 -1.74 16.24 -0.79
N ALA A 88 -0.96 16.58 0.24
CA ALA A 88 -0.16 15.64 1.00
C ALA A 88 -1.03 14.62 1.76
N ASP A 89 -2.08 15.07 2.44
CA ASP A 89 -3.05 14.18 3.12
C ASP A 89 -3.73 13.23 2.13
N TRP A 90 -4.19 13.78 1.00
CA TRP A 90 -4.83 12.97 -0.04
C TRP A 90 -3.86 11.94 -0.63
N HIS A 91 -2.61 12.33 -0.89
CA HIS A 91 -1.60 11.42 -1.42
C HIS A 91 -1.24 10.30 -0.43
N VAL A 92 -1.05 10.63 0.85
CA VAL A 92 -0.83 9.62 1.91
C VAL A 92 -2.00 8.64 1.99
N ARG A 93 -3.23 9.11 1.87
CA ARG A 93 -4.42 8.24 1.83
C ARG A 93 -4.46 7.35 0.61
N SER A 94 -4.14 7.88 -0.56
CA SER A 94 -4.02 7.12 -1.81
C SER A 94 -2.99 6.00 -1.67
N LEU A 95 -1.79 6.31 -1.17
CA LEU A 95 -0.75 5.34 -0.85
C LEU A 95 -1.20 4.31 0.19
N GLY A 96 -2.01 4.71 1.18
CA GLY A 96 -2.66 3.80 2.12
C GLY A 96 -3.53 2.75 1.43
N TYR A 97 -4.38 3.17 0.49
CA TYR A 97 -5.21 2.26 -0.31
C TYR A 97 -4.39 1.41 -1.29
N THR A 98 -3.31 1.94 -1.85
CA THR A 98 -2.36 1.18 -2.67
C THR A 98 -1.66 0.11 -1.87
N CYS A 99 -1.21 0.43 -0.65
CA CYS A 99 -0.61 -0.52 0.27
C CYS A 99 -1.59 -1.62 0.69
N GLN A 100 -2.85 -1.27 0.98
CA GLN A 100 -3.92 -2.25 1.25
C GLN A 100 -4.14 -3.19 0.07
N PHE A 101 -4.24 -2.65 -1.15
CA PHE A 101 -4.40 -3.46 -2.37
C PHE A 101 -3.24 -4.44 -2.56
N LEU A 102 -2.00 -3.99 -2.34
CA LEU A 102 -0.83 -4.85 -2.44
C LEU A 102 -0.85 -5.93 -1.36
N LEU A 103 -1.22 -5.59 -0.13
CA LEU A 103 -1.33 -6.54 0.97
C LEU A 103 -2.35 -7.64 0.63
N ASP A 104 -3.56 -7.26 0.20
CA ASP A 104 -4.64 -8.18 -0.16
C ASP A 104 -4.26 -9.14 -1.32
N ASN A 105 -3.32 -8.73 -2.17
CA ASN A 105 -2.87 -9.50 -3.33
C ASN A 105 -1.46 -10.09 -3.15
N SER A 106 -0.82 -9.93 -2.00
CA SER A 106 0.55 -10.41 -1.74
C SER A 106 0.60 -11.87 -1.28
N GLY A 107 -0.51 -12.39 -0.74
CA GLY A 107 -0.59 -13.73 -0.16
C GLY A 107 0.07 -13.86 1.20
N VAL A 108 0.55 -12.76 1.80
CA VAL A 108 0.99 -12.75 3.20
C VAL A 108 -0.20 -12.48 4.12
N THR A 109 -0.22 -13.17 5.25
CA THR A 109 -1.25 -13.00 6.28
C THR A 109 -0.57 -12.66 7.60
N SER A 110 -1.19 -11.80 8.41
CA SER A 110 -0.78 -11.64 9.80
C SER A 110 -0.96 -12.98 10.52
N ASP A 111 0.09 -13.48 11.16
CA ASP A 111 0.03 -14.72 11.97
C ASP A 111 -1.02 -14.63 13.08
N ALA A 112 -1.45 -13.41 13.45
CA ALA A 112 -2.56 -13.18 14.37
C ALA A 112 -3.93 -13.65 13.85
N ARG A 113 -4.07 -13.95 12.55
CA ARG A 113 -5.31 -14.48 11.95
C ARG A 113 -5.43 -16.00 12.03
N SER A 114 -4.39 -16.70 12.52
CA SER A 114 -4.34 -18.16 12.64
C SER A 114 -4.80 -18.70 14.01
N MET A 115 -5.27 -17.83 14.91
CA MET A 115 -5.78 -18.20 16.25
C MET A 115 -7.25 -17.84 16.46
N THR A 116 -8.14 -18.30 15.59
CA THR A 116 -9.59 -18.36 15.86
C THR A 116 -10.15 -19.63 15.25
#